data_AF-X1K5D3-F1
#
_entry.id   AF-X1K5D3-F1
#
_cell.length_a   1.000
_cell.length_b   1.000
_cell.length_c   1.000
_cell.angle_alpha   90.00
_cell.angle_beta   90.00
_cell.angle_gamma   90.00
#
_symmetry.space_group_name_H-M   'P 1'
#
loop_
_entity.id
_entity.type
_entity.pdbx_description
1 polymer ?
#
loop_
_entity_poly.entity_id
_entity_poly.type
_entity_poly.pdbx_seq_one_letter_code
_entity_poly.pdbx_strand_id
1 'polypeptide(L)'
;PKSEQVLICETQARMTVQVLPEDVDEVMRAIESKGGIATLIGEITDDDKEIFEYNGKVIATIPNKPSEEILEEKKTKMYDTTKPYKKQIVELIKQTWETPYVSVKDGVVEKKFSYPECHHVDGIGTKG
;
A
#
# COMPACT_ATOMS: atom_id res chain seq x y z
N PRO A 1 9.93 -11.53 -12.97
CA PRO A 1 9.52 -11.28 -11.56
C PRO A 1 8.40 -12.27 -11.18
N LYS A 2 8.24 -12.59 -9.90
CA LYS A 2 7.09 -13.39 -9.44
C LYS A 2 5.82 -12.54 -9.54
N SER A 3 4.69 -13.15 -9.90
CA SER A 3 3.41 -12.46 -10.08
C SER A 3 2.97 -11.69 -8.84
N GLU A 4 3.17 -12.27 -7.66
CA GLU A 4 2.83 -11.67 -6.38
C GLU A 4 3.62 -10.39 -6.16
N GLN A 5 4.92 -10.38 -6.48
CA GLN A 5 5.77 -9.19 -6.35
C GLN A 5 5.34 -8.07 -7.30
N VAL A 6 4.88 -8.40 -8.50
CA VAL A 6 4.37 -7.37 -9.43
C VAL A 6 3.09 -6.75 -8.86
N LEU A 7 2.22 -7.56 -8.26
CA LEU A 7 0.93 -7.12 -7.75
C LEU A 7 1.00 -6.37 -6.42
N ILE A 8 1.75 -6.88 -5.44
CA ILE A 8 1.74 -6.37 -4.05
C ILE A 8 2.92 -5.47 -3.70
N CYS A 9 3.82 -5.19 -4.64
CA CYS A 9 4.96 -4.33 -4.33
C CYS A 9 4.50 -2.90 -4.02
N GLU A 10 5.08 -2.31 -2.98
CA GLU A 10 4.84 -0.94 -2.52
C GLU A 10 5.86 0.06 -3.11
N THR A 11 6.24 -0.13 -4.38
CA THR A 11 7.09 0.84 -5.08
C THR A 11 6.37 2.19 -5.14
N GLN A 12 7.10 3.24 -4.75
CA GLN A 12 6.62 4.62 -4.65
C GLN A 12 6.41 5.26 -6.02
N ALA A 13 5.74 6.42 -6.03
CA ALA A 13 5.54 7.27 -7.21
C ALA A 13 4.82 6.57 -8.39
N ARG A 14 3.85 5.70 -8.08
CA ARG A 14 2.93 5.12 -9.06
C ARG A 14 1.50 5.58 -8.80
N MET A 15 0.73 5.74 -9.87
CA MET A 15 -0.66 6.20 -9.84
C MET A 15 -1.49 5.32 -10.77
N THR A 16 -2.76 5.10 -10.40
CA THR A 16 -3.76 4.47 -11.25
C THR A 16 -4.83 5.51 -11.57
N VAL A 17 -5.20 5.62 -12.84
CA VAL A 17 -6.23 6.57 -13.32
C VAL A 17 -7.26 5.79 -14.12
N GLN A 18 -8.53 6.14 -13.96
CA GLN A 18 -9.63 5.61 -14.77
C GLN A 18 -9.97 6.63 -15.85
N VAL A 19 -10.15 6.14 -17.07
CA VAL A 19 -10.39 6.96 -18.27
C VAL A 19 -11.49 6.28 -19.07
N LEU A 20 -12.32 7.07 -19.75
CA LEU A 20 -13.29 6.52 -20.70
C LEU A 20 -12.57 5.82 -21.86
N PRO A 21 -13.11 4.71 -22.40
CA PRO A 21 -12.44 3.97 -23.48
C PRO A 21 -12.04 4.84 -24.69
N GLU A 22 -12.88 5.79 -25.06
CA GLU A 22 -12.64 6.73 -26.16
C GLU A 22 -11.49 7.72 -25.92
N ASP A 23 -11.14 8.00 -24.66
CA ASP A 23 -10.16 9.01 -24.28
C ASP A 23 -8.77 8.42 -23.96
N VAL A 24 -8.63 7.08 -23.94
CA VAL A 24 -7.38 6.38 -23.56
C VAL A 24 -6.19 6.88 -24.37
N ASP A 25 -6.35 6.96 -25.70
CA ASP A 25 -5.30 7.38 -26.61
C ASP A 25 -4.86 8.84 -26.40
N GLU A 26 -5.81 9.72 -26.06
CA GLU A 26 -5.51 11.12 -25.76
C GLU A 26 -4.71 11.23 -24.46
N VAL A 27 -5.15 10.53 -23.41
CA VAL A 27 -4.48 10.56 -22.11
C VAL A 27 -3.07 9.99 -22.21
N MET A 28 -2.88 8.88 -22.92
CA MET A 28 -1.55 8.29 -23.13
C MET A 28 -0.59 9.26 -23.84
N ARG A 29 -1.06 9.93 -24.91
CA ARG A 29 -0.28 10.98 -25.59
C ARG A 29 0.04 12.16 -24.66
N ALA A 30 -0.91 12.58 -23.84
CA ALA A 30 -0.71 13.69 -22.91
C ALA A 30 0.34 13.37 -21.84
N ILE A 31 0.36 12.13 -21.33
CA ILE A 31 1.37 11.66 -20.36
C ILE A 31 2.76 11.62 -21.01
N GLU A 32 2.87 11.03 -22.20
CA GLU A 32 4.12 10.93 -22.95
C GLU A 32 4.68 12.33 -23.28
N SER A 33 3.82 13.29 -23.67
CA SER A 33 4.23 14.66 -23.97
C SER A 33 4.87 15.41 -22.79
N LYS A 34 4.63 14.93 -21.55
CA LYS A 34 5.22 15.47 -20.31
C LYS A 34 6.41 14.64 -19.82
N GLY A 35 6.86 13.64 -20.59
CA GLY A 35 7.92 12.71 -20.22
C GLY A 35 7.50 11.67 -19.18
N GLY A 36 6.19 11.50 -18.95
CA GLY A 36 5.66 10.46 -18.07
C GLY A 36 5.67 9.08 -18.74
N ILE A 37 5.65 8.03 -17.93
CA ILE A 37 5.53 6.64 -18.38
C ILE A 37 4.17 6.11 -17.90
N ALA A 38 3.35 5.66 -18.83
CA ALA A 38 2.07 5.03 -18.53
C ALA A 38 1.86 3.79 -19.39
N THR A 39 0.95 2.93 -18.93
CA THR A 39 0.50 1.75 -19.68
C THR A 39 -0.94 1.46 -19.28
N LEU A 40 -1.74 1.01 -20.24
CA LEU A 40 -3.05 0.42 -19.94
C LEU A 40 -2.81 -0.93 -19.24
N ILE A 41 -3.40 -1.10 -18.05
CA ILE A 41 -3.21 -2.30 -17.22
C ILE A 41 -4.47 -3.13 -17.03
N GLY A 42 -5.61 -2.68 -17.56
CA GLY A 42 -6.88 -3.36 -17.43
C GLY A 42 -8.06 -2.51 -17.87
N GLU A 43 -9.25 -3.07 -17.70
CA GLU A 43 -10.53 -2.47 -18.03
C GLU A 43 -11.52 -2.68 -16.88
N ILE A 44 -12.52 -1.80 -16.79
CA ILE A 44 -13.65 -1.97 -15.87
C ILE A 44 -14.74 -2.68 -16.64
N THR A 45 -15.18 -3.81 -16.11
CA THR A 45 -16.29 -4.60 -16.68
C THR A 45 -17.52 -4.49 -15.78
N ASP A 46 -18.63 -5.10 -16.20
CA ASP A 46 -19.85 -5.23 -15.42
C ASP A 46 -19.82 -6.41 -14.42
N ASP A 47 -18.69 -7.11 -14.32
CA ASP A 47 -18.50 -8.24 -13.41
C ASP A 47 -18.32 -7.79 -11.94
N ASP A 48 -18.77 -8.60 -10.98
CA ASP A 48 -18.74 -8.28 -9.54
C ASP A 48 -17.46 -8.83 -8.87
N LYS A 49 -16.32 -8.75 -9.58
CA LYS A 49 -15.02 -9.26 -9.13
C LYS A 49 -13.86 -8.62 -9.89
N GLU A 50 -12.69 -8.58 -9.26
CA GLU A 50 -11.42 -8.31 -9.91
C GLU A 50 -10.74 -9.62 -10.35
N ILE A 51 -10.27 -9.65 -11.60
CA ILE A 51 -9.47 -10.75 -12.14
C ILE A 51 -8.08 -10.22 -12.46
N PHE A 52 -7.05 -10.84 -11.88
CA PHE A 52 -5.66 -10.52 -12.18
C PHE A 52 -5.08 -11.61 -13.07
N GLU A 53 -4.62 -11.20 -14.25
CA GLU A 53 -3.91 -12.05 -15.20
C GLU A 53 -2.43 -11.68 -15.25
N TYR A 54 -1.57 -12.70 -15.32
CA TYR A 54 -0.15 -12.51 -15.55
C TYR A 54 0.36 -13.55 -16.55
N ASN A 55 0.92 -13.09 -17.67
CA ASN A 55 1.38 -13.92 -18.77
C ASN A 55 0.33 -14.91 -19.31
N GLY A 56 -0.91 -14.46 -19.55
CA GLY A 56 -1.97 -15.33 -20.09
C GLY A 56 -2.64 -16.24 -19.06
N LYS A 57 -2.27 -16.15 -17.77
CA LYS A 57 -2.79 -17.00 -16.71
C LYS A 57 -3.43 -16.19 -15.60
N VAL A 58 -4.66 -16.56 -15.22
CA VAL A 58 -5.33 -16.00 -14.04
C VAL A 58 -4.55 -16.41 -12.78
N ILE A 59 -4.05 -15.41 -12.05
CA ILE A 59 -3.27 -15.59 -10.82
C ILE A 59 -4.08 -15.29 -9.56
N ALA A 60 -5.13 -14.47 -9.68
CA ALA A 60 -6.04 -14.17 -8.58
C ALA A 60 -7.41 -13.77 -9.11
N THR A 61 -8.43 -14.08 -8.32
CA THR A 61 -9.80 -13.63 -8.51
C THR A 61 -10.33 -13.16 -7.16
N ILE A 62 -10.69 -11.90 -7.06
CA ILE A 62 -11.15 -11.27 -5.83
C ILE A 62 -12.61 -10.86 -6.05
N PRO A 63 -13.57 -11.42 -5.33
CA PRO A 63 -14.96 -10.97 -5.44
C PRO A 63 -15.14 -9.63 -4.73
N ASN A 64 -15.86 -8.69 -5.36
CA ASN A 64 -16.23 -7.42 -4.74
C ASN A 64 -17.12 -7.64 -3.49
N LYS A 65 -17.88 -8.74 -3.51
CA LYS A 65 -18.69 -9.22 -2.38
C LYS A 65 -18.19 -10.60 -1.93
N PRO A 66 -17.23 -10.65 -1.00
CA PRO A 66 -16.78 -11.92 -0.41
C PRO A 66 -17.93 -12.64 0.29
N SER A 67 -17.95 -13.97 0.23
CA SER A 67 -18.92 -14.77 0.99
C SER A 67 -18.62 -14.72 2.48
N GLU A 68 -19.64 -14.95 3.32
CA GLU A 68 -19.49 -15.05 4.78
C GLU A 68 -18.45 -16.11 5.17
N GLU A 69 -18.39 -17.24 4.45
CA GLU A 69 -17.39 -18.29 4.67
C GLU A 69 -15.95 -17.77 4.50
N ILE A 70 -15.68 -16.98 3.45
CA ILE A 70 -14.36 -16.37 3.21
C ILE A 70 -14.03 -15.36 4.32
N LEU A 71 -15.02 -14.60 4.79
CA LEU A 71 -14.85 -13.65 5.89
C LEU A 71 -14.56 -14.36 7.22
N GLU A 72 -15.24 -15.48 7.48
CA GLU A 72 -15.10 -16.25 8.70
C GLU A 72 -13.77 -17.00 8.75
N GLU A 73 -13.33 -17.60 7.65
CA GLU A 73 -12.00 -18.21 7.51
C GLU A 73 -10.88 -17.20 7.79
N LYS A 74 -11.03 -15.95 7.29
CA LYS A 74 -10.08 -14.87 7.57
C LYS A 74 -10.08 -14.47 9.05
N LYS A 75 -11.24 -14.41 9.72
CA LYS A 75 -11.30 -14.11 11.16
C LYS A 75 -10.55 -15.14 12.00
N THR A 76 -10.60 -16.42 11.63
CA THR A 76 -9.91 -17.48 12.39
C THR A 76 -8.39 -17.45 12.16
N LYS A 77 -7.93 -17.03 10.98
CA LYS A 77 -6.49 -16.93 10.64
C LYS A 77 -5.84 -15.58 11.03
N MET A 78 -6.64 -14.55 11.25
CA MET A 78 -6.16 -13.19 11.54
C MET A 78 -5.95 -12.99 13.04
N TYR A 79 -4.70 -13.24 13.46
CA TYR A 79 -4.12 -12.99 14.78
C TYR A 79 -4.80 -13.70 15.96
N ASP A 80 -4.14 -14.73 16.49
CA ASP A 80 -4.42 -15.23 17.83
C ASP A 80 -4.02 -14.17 18.87
N THR A 81 -5.05 -13.52 19.42
CA THR A 81 -4.94 -12.40 20.38
C THR A 81 -4.58 -12.85 21.79
N THR A 82 -4.56 -14.16 22.06
CA THR A 82 -4.24 -14.75 23.37
C THR A 82 -2.74 -14.93 23.61
N LYS A 83 -1.94 -14.66 22.58
CA LYS A 83 -0.51 -14.90 22.57
C LYS A 83 0.29 -13.95 23.49
N PRO A 84 1.17 -14.47 24.36
CA PRO A 84 1.82 -13.71 25.44
C PRO A 84 2.82 -12.64 24.98
N TYR A 85 3.27 -12.70 23.73
CA TYR A 85 4.30 -11.81 23.18
C TYR A 85 3.84 -10.36 23.02
N LYS A 86 2.53 -10.09 23.01
CA LYS A 86 2.01 -8.71 22.87
C LYS A 86 2.46 -7.82 24.02
N LYS A 87 2.44 -8.32 25.27
CA LYS A 87 2.91 -7.55 26.44
C LYS A 87 4.41 -7.26 26.33
N GLN A 88 5.19 -8.29 26.00
CA GLN A 88 6.64 -8.17 25.85
C GLN A 88 7.03 -7.19 24.74
N ILE A 89 6.35 -7.22 23.58
CA ILE A 89 6.61 -6.28 22.47
C ILE A 89 6.27 -4.84 22.87
N VAL A 90 5.12 -4.60 23.50
CA VAL A 90 4.75 -3.25 23.96
C VAL A 90 5.75 -2.74 25.00
N GLU A 91 6.23 -3.61 25.88
CA GLU A 91 7.21 -3.28 26.91
C GLU A 91 8.58 -2.97 26.30
N LEU A 92 9.01 -3.72 25.29
CA LEU A 92 10.22 -3.44 24.50
C LEU A 92 10.10 -2.12 23.73
N ILE A 93 8.95 -1.82 23.13
CA ILE A 93 8.71 -0.54 22.44
C ILE A 93 8.81 0.62 23.44
N LYS A 94 8.24 0.47 24.64
CA LYS A 94 8.35 1.50 25.70
C LYS A 94 9.80 1.72 26.16
N GLN A 95 10.64 0.68 26.15
CA GLN A 95 12.07 0.85 26.44
C GLN A 95 12.78 1.70 25.38
N THR A 96 12.27 1.73 24.14
CA THR A 96 12.80 2.60 23.08
C THR A 96 12.27 4.04 23.12
N TRP A 97 11.36 4.36 24.04
CA TRP A 97 10.82 5.72 24.17
C TRP A 97 11.82 6.70 24.76
N GLU A 98 12.87 6.22 25.42
CA GLU A 98 13.94 7.07 25.93
C GLU A 98 15.27 6.64 25.34
N THR A 99 15.77 7.44 24.41
CA THR A 99 17.09 7.27 23.79
C THR A 99 17.85 8.61 23.83
N PRO A 100 19.17 8.61 23.51
CA PRO A 100 19.92 9.85 23.36
C PRO A 100 19.39 10.79 22.26
N TYR A 101 18.59 10.27 21.32
CA TYR A 101 18.14 11.01 20.14
C TYR A 101 16.68 11.44 20.21
N VAL A 102 15.84 10.68 20.90
CA VAL A 102 14.38 10.87 20.95
C VAL A 102 13.86 10.55 22.35
N SER A 103 12.90 11.34 22.82
CA SER A 103 12.00 11.02 23.94
C SER A 103 10.55 10.91 23.46
N VAL A 104 9.75 10.03 24.05
CA VAL A 104 8.31 9.93 23.78
C VAL A 104 7.54 10.16 25.08
N LYS A 105 6.77 11.24 25.15
CA LYS A 105 5.92 11.60 26.31
C LYS A 105 4.49 11.81 25.84
N ASP A 106 3.53 11.15 26.48
CA ASP A 106 2.09 11.25 26.15
C ASP A 106 1.77 11.06 24.65
N GLY A 107 2.55 10.21 23.97
CA GLY A 107 2.41 9.95 22.53
C GLY A 107 3.07 11.00 21.63
N VAL A 108 3.67 12.04 22.18
CA VAL A 108 4.42 13.07 21.45
C VAL A 108 5.90 12.69 21.39
N VAL A 109 6.45 12.70 20.18
CA VAL A 109 7.88 12.43 19.92
C VAL A 109 8.66 13.74 20.00
N GLU A 110 9.57 13.83 20.96
CA GLU A 110 10.49 14.95 21.15
C GLU A 110 11.88 14.56 20.60
N LYS A 111 12.40 15.32 19.63
CA LYS A 111 13.77 15.15 19.13
C LYS A 111 14.76 15.81 20.10
N LYS A 112 15.84 15.12 20.46
CA LYS A 112 16.93 15.64 21.33
C LYS A 112 18.13 16.18 20.52
N PHE A 113 17.98 16.31 19.21
CA PHE A 113 19.00 16.82 18.29
C PHE A 113 18.44 17.96 17.44
N SER A 114 19.32 18.82 16.96
CA SER A 114 19.01 19.91 16.04
C SER A 114 19.97 19.83 14.85
N TYR A 115 19.44 19.43 13.70
CA TYR A 115 20.15 19.44 12.42
C TYR A 115 19.33 20.27 11.42
N PRO A 116 19.93 20.83 10.36
CA PRO A 116 19.19 21.51 9.30
C PRO A 116 18.10 20.58 8.74
N GLU A 117 16.84 20.96 8.92
CA GLU A 117 15.72 20.22 8.33
C GLU A 117 15.56 20.71 6.88
N CYS A 118 15.91 19.85 5.92
CA CYS A 118 15.67 20.12 4.51
C CYS A 118 14.20 19.83 4.20
N HIS A 119 13.48 20.85 3.72
CA HIS A 119 12.18 20.61 3.12
C HIS A 119 12.35 19.86 1.80
N HIS A 120 11.89 18.61 1.76
CA HIS A 120 11.56 17.94 0.52
C HIS A 120 10.32 18.65 -0.05
N VAL A 121 10.53 19.54 -1.02
CA VAL A 121 9.50 20.33 -1.71
C VAL A 121 8.56 19.47 -2.58
N ASP A 122 8.77 18.17 -2.63
CA ASP A 122 8.07 17.21 -3.49
C ASP A 122 7.26 16.18 -2.69
N GLY A 123 6.66 16.57 -1.56
CA GLY A 123 5.92 15.74 -0.58
C GLY A 123 4.79 14.84 -1.12
N ILE A 124 5.11 13.88 -1.97
CA ILE A 124 4.36 12.65 -2.26
C ILE A 124 4.87 11.64 -1.25
N GLY A 125 4.36 11.73 -0.02
CA GLY A 125 4.85 10.94 1.10
C GLY A 125 3.81 10.77 2.19
N THR A 126 2.61 10.28 1.84
CA THR A 126 1.72 9.66 2.82
C THR A 126 1.89 8.15 2.70
N LYS A 127 2.45 7.55 3.76
CA LYS A 127 2.59 6.09 3.91
C LYS A 127 1.22 5.43 3.70
N GLY A 128 1.09 4.64 2.64
CA GLY A 128 0.02 3.66 2.47
C GLY A 128 0.37 2.38 3.20
#